data_AF-A0A285N8I1-F1
#
_entry.id   AF-A0A285N8I1-F1
#
_cell.length_a   1.000
_cell.length_b   1.000
_cell.length_c   1.000
_cell.angle_alpha   90.00
_cell.angle_beta   90.00
_cell.angle_gamma   90.00
#
_symmetry.space_group_name_H-M   'P 1'
#
loop_
_entity.id
_entity.type
_entity.pdbx_description
1 polymer ?
#
loop_
_entity_poly.entity_id
_entity_poly.type
_entity_poly.pdbx_seq_one_letter_code
_entity_poly.pdbx_strand_id
1 'polypeptide(L)'
;MFEAYDPERDLKFEALFSQVSHQQAIKEVTLPSYPDDNCRIILQTGFRTRVMSFHSAYALGARSGFSLSSLKERIPVCAAMIRAGLSCAIDETLFAALVYHYEAEARRIANANKPKHK
;
A
#
# COMPACT_ATOMS: atom_id res chain seq x y z
N MET A 1 14.12 15.26 47.37
CA MET A 1 13.68 16.42 46.56
C MET A 1 12.80 15.85 45.46
N PHE A 2 11.49 16.03 45.54
CA PHE A 2 10.55 15.62 44.49
C PHE A 2 10.53 16.72 43.43
N GLU A 3 10.77 16.38 42.17
CA GLU A 3 10.65 17.32 41.05
C GLU A 3 9.17 17.70 40.87
N ALA A 4 8.94 19.00 40.71
CA ALA A 4 7.61 19.58 40.55
C ALA A 4 7.01 19.15 39.20
N TYR A 5 5.79 18.62 39.25
CA TYR A 5 4.96 18.36 38.08
C TYR A 5 4.60 19.71 37.44
N ASP A 6 5.11 19.96 36.25
CA ASP A 6 4.88 21.18 35.46
C ASP A 6 3.85 20.88 34.36
N PRO A 7 2.56 21.24 34.54
CA PRO A 7 1.49 20.93 33.59
C PRO A 7 1.58 21.71 32.27
N GLU A 8 2.44 22.75 32.16
CA GLU A 8 2.59 23.51 30.92
C GLU A 8 3.51 22.83 29.89
N ARG A 9 4.34 21.87 30.33
CA ARG A 9 5.21 21.10 29.42
C ARG A 9 4.45 20.01 28.66
N ASP A 10 3.45 19.38 29.27
CA ASP A 10 2.72 18.25 28.66
C ASP A 10 1.68 18.69 27.62
N LEU A 11 1.17 19.92 27.69
CA LEU A 11 0.25 20.47 26.67
C LEU A 11 0.93 20.64 25.30
N LYS A 12 2.27 20.75 25.25
CA LYS A 12 3.02 20.81 23.98
C LYS A 12 3.29 19.44 23.38
N PHE A 13 3.19 18.37 24.17
CA PHE A 13 3.36 17.01 23.66
C PHE A 13 2.06 16.50 23.02
N GLU A 14 0.88 16.80 23.58
CA GLU A 14 -0.39 16.47 22.92
C GLU A 14 -0.64 17.27 21.62
N ALA A 15 -0.10 18.51 21.54
CA ALA A 15 -0.16 19.30 20.32
C ALA A 15 0.71 18.74 19.17
N LEU A 16 1.73 17.93 19.47
CA LEU A 16 2.54 17.23 18.46
C LEU A 16 1.83 15.98 17.91
N PHE A 17 0.95 15.35 18.69
CA PHE A 17 0.16 14.19 18.23
C PHE A 17 -1.20 14.57 17.63
N SER A 18 -1.75 15.74 17.94
CA SER A 18 -2.97 16.27 17.29
C SER A 18 -2.75 16.81 15.87
N GLN A 19 -1.51 16.82 15.37
CA GLN A 19 -1.21 17.09 13.95
C GLN A 19 -1.28 15.83 13.06
N VAL A 20 -1.77 14.69 13.56
CA VAL A 20 -2.21 13.56 12.73
C VAL A 20 -3.66 13.78 12.25
N SER A 21 -3.95 15.00 11.81
CA SER A 21 -5.10 15.33 10.95
C SER A 21 -4.59 15.96 9.67
N HIS A 22 -3.52 15.41 9.12
CA HIS A 22 -3.24 15.54 7.70
C HIS A 22 -4.19 14.61 6.93
N GLN A 23 -5.44 15.07 6.81
CA GLN A 23 -6.09 15.16 5.50
C GLN A 23 -5.18 16.01 4.59
N GLN A 24 -4.01 15.49 4.25
CA GLN A 24 -3.30 15.95 3.07
C GLN A 24 -4.10 15.35 1.94
N ALA A 25 -4.93 16.20 1.34
CA ALA A 25 -5.23 16.15 -0.07
C ALA A 25 -3.89 15.96 -0.80
N ILE A 26 -3.51 14.70 -0.98
CA ILE A 26 -2.43 14.33 -1.88
C ILE A 26 -2.92 14.85 -3.22
N LYS A 27 -2.26 15.92 -3.68
CA LYS A 27 -2.37 16.47 -5.02
C LYS A 27 -2.77 15.36 -5.98
N GLU A 28 -3.86 15.56 -6.71
CA GLU A 28 -4.22 14.80 -7.90
C GLU A 28 -3.04 14.88 -8.88
N VAL A 29 -2.01 14.08 -8.63
CA VAL A 29 -1.13 13.60 -9.65
C VAL A 29 -2.06 12.70 -10.45
N THR A 30 -2.42 13.15 -11.64
CA THR A 30 -3.17 12.39 -12.64
C THR A 30 -2.34 11.15 -12.97
N LEU A 31 -2.43 10.16 -12.09
CA LEU A 31 -1.82 8.86 -12.26
C LEU A 31 -2.53 8.20 -13.44
N PRO A 32 -1.81 7.41 -14.26
CA PRO A 32 -2.44 6.72 -15.38
C PRO A 32 -3.64 5.96 -14.84
N SER A 33 -4.82 6.28 -15.38
CA SER A 33 -6.11 5.71 -14.98
C SER A 33 -6.16 4.18 -15.08
N TYR A 34 -5.12 3.57 -15.64
CA TYR A 34 -4.98 2.14 -15.81
C TYR A 34 -3.58 1.66 -15.37
N PRO A 35 -3.50 0.57 -14.59
CA PRO A 35 -2.23 -0.05 -14.28
C PRO A 35 -1.60 -0.63 -15.55
N ASP A 36 -0.29 -0.44 -15.67
CA ASP A 36 0.53 -1.09 -16.69
C ASP A 36 0.53 -2.63 -16.51
N ASP A 37 1.02 -3.34 -17.51
CA ASP A 37 1.03 -4.81 -17.50
C ASP A 37 1.91 -5.39 -16.37
N ASN A 38 2.96 -4.70 -15.95
CA ASN A 38 3.83 -5.13 -14.86
C ASN A 38 3.08 -5.05 -13.52
N CYS A 39 2.38 -3.95 -13.26
CA CYS A 39 1.52 -3.75 -12.12
C CYS A 39 0.41 -4.80 -12.06
N ARG A 40 -0.23 -5.09 -13.20
CA ARG A 40 -1.27 -6.14 -13.28
C ARG A 40 -0.72 -7.51 -12.92
N ILE A 41 0.46 -7.87 -13.44
CA ILE A 41 1.09 -9.16 -13.13
C ILE A 41 1.42 -9.27 -11.64
N ILE A 42 1.93 -8.20 -11.02
CA ILE A 42 2.20 -8.17 -9.57
C ILE A 42 0.90 -8.32 -8.78
N LEU A 43 -0.15 -7.58 -9.13
CA LEU A 43 -1.45 -7.65 -8.46
C LEU A 43 -2.07 -9.06 -8.57
N GLN A 44 -2.13 -9.60 -9.80
CA GLN A 44 -2.65 -10.95 -10.05
C GLN A 44 -1.88 -12.01 -9.28
N THR A 45 -0.55 -11.93 -9.32
CA THR A 45 0.30 -12.91 -8.65
C THR A 45 0.20 -12.78 -7.14
N GLY A 46 0.23 -11.56 -6.58
CA GLY A 46 0.12 -11.33 -5.15
C GLY A 46 -1.20 -11.81 -4.56
N PHE A 47 -2.32 -11.62 -5.27
CA PHE A 47 -3.61 -12.21 -4.86
C PHE A 47 -3.64 -13.73 -5.04
N ARG A 48 -3.05 -14.27 -6.11
CA ARG A 48 -3.00 -15.72 -6.39
C ARG A 48 -2.17 -16.48 -5.36
N THR A 49 -1.00 -15.94 -4.99
CA THR A 49 -0.11 -16.50 -3.97
C THR A 49 -0.56 -16.17 -2.55
N ARG A 50 -1.65 -15.41 -2.40
CA ARG A 50 -2.26 -15.03 -1.12
C ARG A 50 -1.28 -14.29 -0.20
N VAL A 51 -0.46 -13.41 -0.77
CA VAL A 51 0.46 -12.56 0.00
C VAL A 51 -0.33 -11.83 1.11
N MET A 52 -1.43 -11.19 0.75
CA MET A 52 -2.36 -10.54 1.69
C MET A 52 -3.79 -10.54 1.16
N SER A 53 -4.77 -10.36 2.06
CA SER A 53 -6.14 -10.02 1.66
C SER A 53 -6.19 -8.61 1.08
N PHE A 54 -7.20 -8.33 0.23
CA PHE A 54 -7.39 -6.98 -0.32
C PHE A 54 -7.47 -5.91 0.78
N HIS A 55 -8.24 -6.16 1.84
CA HIS A 55 -8.44 -5.19 2.92
C HIS A 55 -7.13 -4.90 3.67
N SER A 56 -6.37 -5.95 3.99
CA SER A 56 -5.07 -5.83 4.66
C SER A 56 -4.05 -5.09 3.79
N ALA A 57 -3.99 -5.42 2.50
CA ALA A 57 -3.08 -4.78 1.54
C ALA A 57 -3.43 -3.29 1.35
N TYR A 58 -4.72 -2.97 1.21
CA TYR A 58 -5.17 -1.58 1.09
C TYR A 58 -4.83 -0.75 2.34
N ALA A 59 -5.12 -1.29 3.53
CA ALA A 59 -4.82 -0.61 4.79
C ALA A 59 -3.30 -0.41 4.98
N LEU A 60 -2.48 -1.40 4.61
CA LEU A 60 -1.02 -1.27 4.65
C LEU A 60 -0.53 -0.24 3.63
N GLY A 61 -1.05 -0.25 2.41
CA GLY A 61 -0.68 0.71 1.36
C GLY A 61 -1.02 2.14 1.75
N ALA A 62 -2.21 2.37 2.30
CA ALA A 62 -2.65 3.67 2.80
C ALA A 62 -1.74 4.19 3.93
N ARG A 63 -1.29 3.31 4.84
CA ARG A 63 -0.36 3.66 5.93
C ARG A 63 1.08 3.87 5.46
N SER A 64 1.48 3.18 4.41
CA SER A 64 2.86 3.24 3.90
C SER A 64 3.21 4.59 3.29
N GLY A 65 2.21 5.30 2.73
CA GLY A 65 2.39 6.60 2.10
C GLY A 65 3.31 6.60 0.86
N PHE A 66 3.66 5.43 0.30
CA PHE A 66 4.52 5.37 -0.87
C PHE A 66 3.82 5.94 -2.10
N SER A 67 4.50 6.83 -2.83
CA SER A 67 4.03 7.30 -4.13
C SER A 67 4.33 6.28 -5.23
N LEU A 68 3.55 6.24 -6.31
CA LEU A 68 3.86 5.39 -7.47
C LEU A 68 5.21 5.72 -8.10
N SER A 69 5.62 7.01 -8.05
CA SER A 69 6.93 7.47 -8.51
C SER A 69 8.07 6.75 -7.78
N SER A 70 7.93 6.56 -6.47
CA SER A 70 8.91 5.86 -5.62
C SER A 70 9.02 4.36 -5.93
N LEU A 71 8.03 3.79 -6.61
CA LEU A 71 7.96 2.37 -6.92
C LEU A 71 8.32 2.06 -8.38
N LYS A 72 8.51 3.09 -9.21
CA LYS A 72 8.71 2.99 -10.66
C LYS A 72 9.83 2.03 -11.06
N GLU A 73 10.93 1.99 -10.31
CA GLU A 73 12.06 1.10 -10.58
C GLU A 73 11.85 -0.32 -10.05
N ARG A 74 11.07 -0.47 -8.96
CA ARG A 74 10.83 -1.75 -8.30
C ARG A 74 9.79 -2.60 -9.03
N ILE A 75 8.79 -1.95 -9.65
CA ILE A 75 7.72 -2.59 -10.42
C ILE A 75 8.28 -3.48 -11.55
N PRO A 76 9.12 -3.01 -12.49
CA PRO A 76 9.61 -3.84 -13.59
C PRO A 76 10.49 -4.99 -13.10
N VAL A 77 11.31 -4.77 -12.07
CA VAL A 77 12.17 -5.80 -11.48
C VAL A 77 11.33 -6.92 -10.85
N CYS A 78 10.33 -6.56 -10.04
CA CYS A 78 9.40 -7.53 -9.45
C CYS A 78 8.63 -8.31 -10.52
N ALA A 79 8.11 -7.61 -11.54
CA ALA A 79 7.38 -8.26 -12.63
C ALA A 79 8.28 -9.21 -13.45
N ALA A 80 9.55 -8.87 -13.67
CA ALA A 80 10.51 -9.77 -14.33
C ALA A 80 10.77 -11.04 -13.50
N MET A 81 10.94 -10.91 -12.18
CA MET A 81 11.11 -12.05 -11.28
C MET A 81 9.87 -12.96 -11.29
N ILE A 82 8.66 -12.39 -11.25
CA ILE A 82 7.41 -13.15 -11.35
C ILE A 82 7.34 -13.92 -12.67
N ARG A 83 7.67 -13.28 -13.80
CA ARG A 83 7.70 -13.93 -15.12
C ARG A 83 8.74 -15.04 -15.21
N ALA A 84 9.85 -14.91 -14.49
CA ALA A 84 10.86 -15.96 -14.35
C ALA A 84 10.44 -17.10 -13.40
N GLY A 85 9.23 -17.05 -12.82
CA GLY A 85 8.69 -18.08 -11.92
C GLY A 85 8.93 -17.82 -10.43
N LEU A 86 9.62 -16.75 -10.06
CA LEU A 86 9.97 -16.40 -8.68
C LEU A 86 8.84 -15.62 -7.98
N SER A 87 7.63 -16.18 -8.02
CA SER A 87 6.42 -15.54 -7.49
C SER A 87 6.35 -15.43 -5.96
N CYS A 88 7.22 -16.14 -5.23
CA CYS A 88 7.33 -16.03 -3.76
C CYS A 88 8.12 -14.79 -3.32
N ALA A 89 8.86 -14.14 -4.22
CA ALA A 89 9.67 -12.96 -3.92
C ALA A 89 8.90 -11.63 -4.09
N ILE A 90 7.57 -11.67 -4.05
CA ILE A 90 6.77 -10.44 -4.12
C ILE A 90 6.91 -9.71 -2.80
N ASP A 91 7.40 -8.47 -2.87
CA ASP A 91 7.48 -7.58 -1.73
C ASP A 91 6.07 -7.14 -1.30
N GLU A 92 5.74 -7.37 -0.03
CA GLU A 92 4.43 -7.07 0.56
C GLU A 92 4.12 -5.58 0.53
N THR A 93 5.12 -4.71 0.74
CA THR A 93 4.97 -3.25 0.72
C THR A 93 4.72 -2.74 -0.70
N LEU A 94 5.41 -3.32 -1.69
CA LEU A 94 5.18 -3.02 -3.11
C LEU A 94 3.77 -3.44 -3.53
N PHE A 95 3.36 -4.66 -3.16
CA PHE A 95 2.02 -5.17 -3.44
C PHE A 95 0.94 -4.30 -2.78
N ALA A 96 1.09 -3.98 -1.49
CA ALA A 96 0.15 -3.15 -0.73
C ALA A 96 0.01 -1.74 -1.33
N ALA A 97 1.13 -1.12 -1.71
CA ALA A 97 1.09 0.19 -2.35
C ALA A 97 0.38 0.13 -3.72
N LEU A 98 0.64 -0.90 -4.53
CA LEU A 98 -0.09 -1.09 -5.80
C LEU A 98 -1.59 -1.33 -5.59
N VAL A 99 -1.99 -2.06 -4.55
CA VAL A 99 -3.40 -2.26 -4.21
C VAL A 99 -4.08 -0.95 -3.81
N TYR A 100 -3.38 -0.09 -3.06
CA TYR A 100 -3.91 1.21 -2.65
C TYR A 100 -4.09 2.15 -3.85
N HIS A 101 -3.07 2.29 -4.71
CA HIS A 101 -3.12 3.20 -5.85
C HIS A 101 -4.03 2.72 -6.98
N TYR A 102 -4.16 1.40 -7.17
CA TYR A 102 -5.00 0.81 -8.21
C TYR A 102 -6.20 0.06 -7.63
N GLU A 103 -6.92 0.70 -6.68
CA GLU A 103 -7.98 0.07 -5.89
C GLU A 103 -9.03 -0.67 -6.74
N ALA A 104 -9.58 0.01 -7.75
CA ALA A 104 -10.65 -0.54 -8.59
C ALA A 104 -10.22 -1.83 -9.30
N GLU A 105 -9.00 -1.83 -9.85
CA GLU A 105 -8.45 -3.00 -10.54
C GLU A 105 -8.07 -4.11 -9.56
N ALA A 106 -7.43 -3.75 -8.45
CA ALA A 106 -7.09 -4.70 -7.40
C ALA A 106 -8.33 -5.42 -6.85
N ARG A 107 -9.43 -4.69 -6.66
CA ARG A 107 -10.71 -5.24 -6.20
C ARG A 107 -11.33 -6.19 -7.24
N ARG A 108 -11.26 -5.83 -8.53
CA ARG A 108 -11.69 -6.69 -9.64
C ARG A 108 -10.93 -8.01 -9.66
N ILE A 109 -9.60 -7.96 -9.57
CA ILE A 109 -8.71 -9.12 -9.55
C ILE A 109 -8.96 -9.98 -8.30
N ALA A 110 -9.04 -9.35 -7.12
CA ALA A 110 -9.28 -10.06 -5.86
C ALA A 110 -10.61 -10.83 -5.89
N ASN A 111 -11.67 -10.25 -6.44
CA ASN A 111 -12.96 -10.92 -6.59
C ASN A 111 -12.92 -12.05 -7.63
N ALA A 112 -12.18 -11.89 -8.73
CA ALA A 112 -12.00 -12.94 -9.73
C ALA A 112 -11.25 -14.17 -9.18
N ASN A 113 -10.34 -13.96 -8.22
CA ASN A 113 -9.55 -15.01 -7.59
C ASN A 113 -10.24 -15.70 -6.39
N LYS A 114 -11.46 -15.31 -6.02
CA LYS A 114 -12.20 -16.01 -4.96
C LYS A 114 -12.58 -17.42 -5.46
N PRO A 115 -12.32 -18.48 -4.67
CA PRO A 115 -12.76 -19.81 -5.03
C PRO A 115 -14.29 -19.82 -5.12
N LYS A 116 -14.82 -20.21 -6.28
CA LYS A 116 -16.26 -20.47 -6.45
C LYS A 116 -16.55 -21.76 -5.68
N HIS A 117 -17.05 -21.64 -4.45
CA HIS A 117 -17.68 -22.77 -3.78
C HIS A 117 -18.93 -23.15 -4.58
N LYS A 118 -18.88 -24.31 -5.22
CA LYS A 118 -20.03 -25.01 -5.79
C LYS A 118 -20.50 -26.05 -4.79
#